data_AF-A0A6G7WJR3-F1
#
_entry.id   AF-A0A6G7WJR3-F1
#
_cell.length_a   1.000
_cell.length_b   1.000
_cell.length_c   1.000
_cell.angle_alpha   90.00
_cell.angle_beta   90.00
_cell.angle_gamma   90.00
#
_symmetry.space_group_name_H-M   'P 1'
#
loop_
_entity.id
_entity.type
_entity.pdbx_description
1 polymer ?
#
loop_
_entity_poly.entity_id
_entity_poly.type
_entity_poly.pdbx_seq_one_letter_code
_entity_poly.pdbx_strand_id
1 'polypeptide(L)' 'MNTMVYEAYKEWREGMVLFQDDLAWDEQTEADFAIWDAADHEARDDFNMFLAAKTLDQVSFTEMKEMEVRYEIEN' A
#
# COMPACT_ATOMS: atom_id res chain seq x y z
N MET A 1 -2.28 -13.07 -11.35
CA MET A 1 -1.73 -11.81 -10.79
C MET A 1 -0.37 -11.55 -11.41
N ASN A 2 -0.13 -10.36 -11.95
CA ASN A 2 1.13 -10.00 -12.62
C ASN A 2 2.25 -9.86 -11.57
N THR A 3 3.37 -10.57 -11.75
CA THR A 3 4.50 -10.54 -10.81
C THR A 3 5.04 -9.13 -10.62
N MET A 4 5.09 -8.30 -11.67
CA MET A 4 5.55 -6.91 -11.55
C MET A 4 4.64 -6.04 -10.66
N VAL A 5 3.33 -6.27 -10.72
CA VAL A 5 2.35 -5.51 -9.93
C VAL A 5 2.45 -5.88 -8.45
N TYR A 6 2.66 -7.16 -8.15
CA TYR A 6 2.84 -7.61 -6.76
C TYR A 6 4.17 -7.14 -6.15
N GLU A 7 5.26 -7.12 -6.93
CA GLU A 7 6.52 -6.52 -6.47
C GLU A 7 6.37 -5.02 -6.20
N ALA A 8 5.65 -4.29 -7.04
CA ALA A 8 5.32 -2.89 -6.78
C ALA A 8 4.47 -2.72 -5.51
N TYR A 9 3.51 -3.62 -5.27
CA TYR A 9 2.71 -3.61 -4.04
C TYR A 9 3.57 -3.78 -2.78
N LYS A 10 4.54 -4.69 -2.78
CA LYS A 10 5.49 -4.85 -1.66
C LYS A 10 6.31 -3.58 -1.41
N GLU A 11 6.90 -3.02 -2.47
CA GLU A 11 7.72 -1.81 -2.36
C GLU A 11 6.91 -0.62 -1.81
N TRP A 12 5.69 -0.44 -2.30
CA TRP A 12 4.75 0.56 -1.79
C TRP A 12 4.44 0.32 -0.31
N ARG A 13 4.13 -0.93 0.07
CA ARG A 13 3.79 -1.30 1.43
C ARG A 13 4.93 -1.08 2.42
N GLU A 14 6.15 -1.45 2.05
CA GLU A 14 7.36 -1.22 2.84
C GLU A 14 7.65 0.28 2.99
N GLY A 15 7.45 1.07 1.94
CA GLY A 15 7.59 2.53 1.99
C GLY A 15 6.63 3.19 2.98
N MET A 16 5.40 2.69 3.09
CA MET A 16 4.44 3.18 4.08
C MET A 16 4.83 2.83 5.52
N VAL A 17 5.39 1.64 5.76
CA VAL A 17 5.89 1.24 7.08
C VAL A 17 7.08 2.10 7.52
N LEU A 18 8.00 2.40 6.61
CA LEU A 18 9.14 3.28 6.92
C LEU A 18 8.70 4.71 7.25
N PHE A 19 7.69 5.23 6.55
CA PHE A 19 7.10 6.53 6.86
C PHE A 19 6.41 6.54 8.22
N GLN A 20 5.79 5.43 8.63
CA GLN A 20 5.20 5.25 9.97
C GLN A 20 6.26 5.26 11.08
N ASP A 21 7.39 4.58 10.88
CA ASP A 21 8.49 4.55 11.85
C ASP A 21 9.15 5.94 12.01
N ASP A 22 9.28 6.71 10.94
CA ASP A 22 9.85 8.07 10.97
C ASP A 22 8.89 9.11 11.59
N LEU A 23 7.57 8.92 11.48
CA LEU A 23 6.55 9.80 12.06
C LEU A 23 6.35 9.61 13.56
N ALA A 24 6.83 8.51 14.13
CA ALA A 24 6.59 8.13 15.52
C ALA A 24 7.32 9.00 16.57
N TRP A 25 8.08 10.04 16.18
CA TRP A 25 8.99 10.74 17.08
C TRP A 25 8.52 12.09 17.65
N ASP A 26 7.42 12.73 17.22
CA ASP A 26 7.03 14.00 17.88
C ASP A 26 5.56 14.44 17.90
N GLU A 27 4.59 13.80 17.24
CA GLU A 27 3.21 14.32 17.24
C GLU A 27 2.13 13.24 17.43
N GLN A 28 1.78 12.97 18.70
CA GLN A 28 0.50 12.37 19.12
C GLN A 28 -0.66 13.36 18.90
N THR A 29 -0.89 13.77 17.66
CA THR A 29 -2.12 14.49 17.29
C THR A 29 -2.74 13.78 16.09
N GLU A 30 -3.67 12.86 16.38
CA GLU A 30 -4.65 12.35 15.40
C GLU A 30 -4.08 11.93 14.03
N ALA A 31 -2.93 11.24 13.99
CA ALA A 31 -2.76 10.23 12.96
C ALA A 31 -3.76 9.12 13.31
N ASP A 32 -5.03 9.31 12.94
CA ASP A 32 -5.98 8.22 12.81
C ASP A 32 -5.21 7.13 12.06
N PHE A 33 -4.91 6.05 12.78
CA PHE A 33 -4.11 4.93 12.31
C PHE A 33 -4.85 4.29 11.14
N ALA A 34 -4.73 4.90 9.97
CA ALA A 34 -5.34 4.42 8.77
C ALA A 34 -4.65 3.09 8.49
N ILE A 35 -5.37 2.01 8.75
CA ILE A 35 -5.03 0.71 8.21
C ILE A 35 -5.20 0.91 6.71
N TRP A 36 -4.11 1.23 6.01
CA TRP A 36 -4.09 1.42 4.57
C TRP A 36 -4.32 0.05 3.92
N ASP A 37 -5.54 -0.45 3.96
CA ASP A 37 -5.94 -1.73 3.36
C ASP A 37 -6.59 -1.47 1.99
N ALA A 38 -6.93 -2.53 1.27
CA ALA A 38 -7.61 -2.38 -0.01
C ALA A 38 -8.99 -1.71 0.11
N ALA A 39 -9.62 -1.73 1.29
CA ALA A 39 -10.93 -1.12 1.54
C ALA A 39 -10.83 0.39 1.72
N ASP A 40 -9.66 0.90 2.11
CA ASP A 40 -9.34 2.32 2.04
C ASP A 40 -9.15 2.77 0.58
N HIS A 41 -10.02 3.69 0.16
CA HIS A 41 -9.97 4.25 -1.18
C HIS A 41 -8.73 5.11 -1.40
N GLU A 42 -8.26 5.82 -0.37
CA GLU A 42 -7.07 6.68 -0.46
C GLU A 42 -5.81 5.82 -0.60
N ALA A 43 -5.72 4.72 0.15
CA ALA A 43 -4.63 3.75 0.03
C ALA A 43 -4.57 3.13 -1.37
N ARG A 44 -5.72 2.80 -1.96
CA ARG A 44 -5.76 2.25 -3.33
C ARG A 44 -5.38 3.28 -4.38
N ASP A 45 -5.83 4.53 -4.23
CA ASP A 45 -5.50 5.59 -5.17
C ASP A 45 -4.02 5.96 -5.10
N ASP A 46 -3.42 5.99 -3.90
CA ASP A 46 -1.97 6.18 -3.72
C ASP A 46 -1.17 5.03 -4.36
N PHE A 47 -1.57 3.78 -4.09
CA PHE A 47 -0.94 2.63 -4.73
C PHE A 47 -1.07 2.68 -6.27
N ASN A 48 -2.23 3.07 -6.80
CA ASN A 48 -2.43 3.23 -8.23
C ASN A 48 -1.58 4.34 -8.84
N MET A 49 -1.37 5.44 -8.12
CA MET A 49 -0.46 6.50 -8.55
C MET A 49 0.99 5.99 -8.61
N PHE A 50 1.41 5.25 -7.58
CA PHE A 50 2.73 4.61 -7.52
C PHE A 50 2.91 3.58 -8.65
N LEU A 51 1.91 2.74 -8.89
CA LEU A 51 1.92 1.71 -9.93
C LEU A 51 1.93 2.33 -11.32
N ALA A 52 1.12 3.36 -11.56
CA ALA A 52 1.08 4.06 -12.85
C ALA A 52 2.43 4.67 -13.22
N ALA A 53 3.20 5.16 -12.24
CA ALA A 53 4.56 5.67 -12.46
C ALA A 53 5.55 4.59 -12.93
N LYS A 54 5.28 3.31 -12.64
CA LYS A 54 6.16 2.18 -12.98
C LYS A 54 5.69 1.40 -14.21
N THR A 55 4.39 1.15 -14.35
CA THR A 55 3.85 0.21 -15.34
C THR A 55 2.75 0.79 -16.23
N LEU A 56 2.29 2.02 -15.98
CA LEU A 56 1.09 2.61 -16.60
C LEU A 56 -0.19 1.79 -16.37
N ASP A 57 -0.21 0.91 -15.36
CA ASP A 57 -1.38 0.13 -14.95
C ASP A 57 -2.06 0.74 -13.71
N GLN A 58 -3.25 0.22 -13.42
CA GLN A 58 -4.01 0.46 -12.20
C GLN A 58 -4.66 -0.85 -11.75
N VAL A 59 -4.97 -0.97 -10.46
CA VAL A 59 -5.65 -2.11 -9.86
C VAL A 59 -7.02 -1.72 -9.31
N SER A 60 -7.93 -2.68 -9.39
CA SER A 60 -9.21 -2.67 -8.71
C SER A 60 -9.07 -3.00 -7.22
N PHE A 61 -10.16 -2.78 -6.47
CA PHE A 61 -10.29 -3.25 -5.08
C PHE A 61 -9.92 -4.73 -4.93
N THR A 62 -10.48 -5.60 -5.78
CA THR A 62 -10.28 -7.05 -5.68
C THR A 62 -8.81 -7.41 -5.89
N GLU A 63 -8.16 -6.81 -6.89
CA GLU A 63 -6.75 -7.06 -7.18
C GLU A 63 -5.84 -6.59 -6.05
N MET A 64 -6.10 -5.41 -5.48
CA MET A 64 -5.37 -4.94 -4.30
C MET A 64 -5.60 -5.84 -3.09
N LYS A 65 -6.84 -6.32 -2.87
CA LYS A 65 -7.14 -7.20 -1.74
C LYS A 65 -6.46 -8.58 -1.87
N GLU A 66 -6.36 -9.12 -3.08
CA GLU A 66 -5.61 -10.36 -3.32
C GLU A 66 -4.12 -10.19 -3.01
N MET A 67 -3.54 -9.02 -3.33
CA MET A 67 -2.15 -8.70 -3.00
C MET A 67 -1.94 -8.50 -1.50
N GLU A 68 -2.88 -7.84 -0.82
CA GLU A 68 -2.86 -7.65 0.63
C GLU A 68 -2.86 -8.99 1.37
N VAL A 69 -3.81 -9.87 1.05
CA VAL A 69 -3.89 -11.21 1.66
C VAL A 69 -2.61 -12.01 1.38
N ARG A 70 -2.06 -11.90 0.17
CA ARG A 70 -0.81 -12.57 -0.16
C ARG A 70 0.37 -12.04 0.65
N TYR A 71 0.46 -10.72 0.80
CA TYR A 71 1.51 -10.06 1.57
C TYR A 71 1.48 -10.47 3.06
N GLU A 72 0.30 -10.59 3.65
CA GLU A 72 0.08 -11.06 5.02
C GLU A 72 0.41 -12.55 5.21
N ILE A 73 0.32 -13.37 4.16
CA ILE A 73 0.72 -14.78 4.22
C ILE A 73 2.25 -14.90 4.15
N GLU A 74 2.90 -13.99 3.41
CA GLU A 74 4.35 -13.99 3.19
C GLU A 74 5.15 -13.36 4.34
N ASN A 75 4.53 -12.57 5.23
CA ASN A 75 5.17 -11.85 6.35
C ASN A 75 4.46 -12.11 7.69
#